data_AF-A0A2V6FP52-F1
#
_entry.id   AF-A0A2V6FP52-F1
#
_cell.length_a   1.000
_cell.length_b   1.000
_cell.length_c   1.000
_cell.angle_alpha   90.00
_cell.angle_beta   90.00
_cell.angle_gamma   90.00
#
_symmetry.space_group_name_H-M   'P 1'
#
loop_
_entity.id
_entity.type
_entity.pdbx_description
1 polymer ?
#
loop_
_entity_poly.entity_id
_entity_poly.type
_entity_poly.pdbx_seq_one_letter_code
_entity_poly.pdbx_strand_id
1 'polypeptide(L)'
;MTAVEYFQPLSTAGVAHAFIQRIHGIDVSHDKPEALQQLEATHREIRRDLGMADWPLATAEQIHGDEIALVDVPLDQDREFAGCDGLITNQRRVALGIHVADCCAVYIVDPQRPAIGLIHSGKKGTALGIVAKAIEQMGKAFASTPAELIVQLSPCIRPPHYEIDFAGDVVKQCRAAGVKQIHDGGACTACDLERYYSYRAEKGKTGRML
;
A
#
# COMPACT_ATOMS: atom_id res chain seq x y z
N MET A 1 -8.11 -13.22 -16.31
CA MET A 1 -8.73 -13.02 -14.98
C MET A 1 -7.73 -12.23 -14.17
N THR A 2 -8.08 -11.03 -13.71
CA THR A 2 -7.20 -10.26 -12.83
C THR A 2 -7.08 -11.00 -11.49
N ALA A 3 -5.86 -11.20 -11.02
CA ALA A 3 -5.63 -11.85 -9.74
C ALA A 3 -5.69 -10.82 -8.60
N VAL A 4 -6.53 -11.09 -7.61
CA VAL A 4 -6.50 -10.37 -6.32
C VAL A 4 -5.81 -11.27 -5.31
N GLU A 5 -4.87 -10.71 -4.58
CA GLU A 5 -4.20 -11.38 -3.48
C GLU A 5 -4.72 -10.87 -2.14
N TYR A 6 -4.86 -11.79 -1.19
CA TYR A 6 -5.23 -11.51 0.19
C TYR A 6 -4.12 -11.95 1.11
N PHE A 7 -3.91 -11.18 2.18
CA PHE A 7 -2.91 -11.47 3.18
C PHE A 7 -3.58 -12.14 4.38
N GLN A 8 -3.21 -13.38 4.65
CA GLN A 8 -3.77 -14.16 5.74
C GLN A 8 -3.71 -13.45 7.11
N PRO A 9 -2.63 -12.73 7.49
CA PRO A 9 -2.58 -11.99 8.75
C PRO A 9 -3.63 -10.89 8.89
N LEU A 10 -3.98 -10.23 7.78
CA LEU A 10 -4.99 -9.16 7.76
C LEU A 10 -6.42 -9.73 7.72
N SER A 11 -6.59 -10.90 7.08
CA SER A 11 -7.88 -11.59 6.99
C SER A 11 -8.45 -11.95 8.38
N THR A 12 -7.58 -12.23 9.35
CA THR A 12 -7.97 -12.53 10.72
C THR A 12 -8.19 -11.29 11.60
N ALA A 13 -7.90 -10.09 11.10
CA ALA A 13 -7.98 -8.83 11.85
C ALA A 13 -9.32 -8.09 11.70
N GLY A 14 -10.27 -8.64 10.94
CA GLY A 14 -11.59 -8.02 10.74
C GLY A 14 -11.57 -6.80 9.82
N VAL A 15 -10.54 -6.67 8.97
CA VAL A 15 -10.41 -5.59 7.98
C VAL A 15 -10.57 -6.16 6.57
N ALA A 16 -11.37 -5.48 5.75
CA ALA A 16 -11.43 -5.75 4.32
C ALA A 16 -10.17 -5.18 3.65
N HIS A 17 -9.44 -6.02 2.92
CA HIS A 17 -8.18 -5.64 2.27
C HIS A 17 -8.00 -6.47 0.99
N ALA A 18 -7.17 -5.97 0.09
CA ALA A 18 -6.79 -6.65 -1.14
C ALA A 18 -5.46 -6.07 -1.64
N PHE A 19 -4.76 -6.85 -2.47
CA PHE A 19 -3.68 -6.38 -3.34
C PHE A 19 -4.01 -6.78 -4.77
N ILE A 20 -4.30 -5.79 -5.61
CA ILE A 20 -4.66 -6.00 -7.01
C ILE A 20 -3.38 -6.18 -7.81
N GLN A 21 -3.17 -7.39 -8.36
CA GLN A 21 -1.99 -7.73 -9.17
C GLN A 21 -2.09 -7.16 -10.60
N ARG A 22 -1.12 -7.50 -11.47
CA ARG A 22 -1.13 -7.10 -12.88
C ARG A 22 -2.48 -7.40 -13.53
N ILE A 23 -3.00 -6.42 -14.25
CA ILE A 23 -4.16 -6.54 -15.12
C ILE A 23 -3.65 -6.77 -16.56
N HIS A 24 -4.06 -7.88 -17.16
CA HIS A 24 -3.72 -8.21 -18.55
C HIS A 24 -4.73 -7.64 -19.53
N GLY A 25 -4.29 -7.36 -20.76
CA GLY A 25 -5.15 -6.88 -21.83
C GLY A 25 -5.39 -5.37 -21.84
N ILE A 26 -4.72 -4.63 -20.95
CA ILE A 26 -4.72 -3.16 -20.91
C ILE A 26 -3.32 -2.68 -21.27
N ASP A 27 -3.23 -1.74 -22.22
CA ASP A 27 -1.94 -1.13 -22.54
C ASP A 27 -1.57 -0.10 -21.47
N VAL A 28 -0.53 -0.43 -20.71
CA VAL A 28 0.02 0.39 -19.63
C VAL A 28 1.47 0.79 -19.91
N SER A 29 1.91 0.71 -21.17
CA SER A 29 3.28 1.00 -21.60
C SER A 29 3.57 2.50 -21.70
N HIS A 30 3.03 3.27 -20.75
CA HIS A 30 2.97 4.73 -20.72
C HIS A 30 3.64 5.30 -19.47
N ASP A 31 3.57 6.62 -19.29
CA ASP A 31 3.95 7.22 -18.01
C ASP A 31 2.93 6.90 -16.90
N LYS A 32 3.26 7.25 -15.64
CA LYS A 32 2.39 6.92 -14.49
C LYS A 32 0.96 7.47 -14.66
N PRO A 33 0.75 8.76 -14.97
CA PRO A 33 -0.61 9.30 -15.14
C PRO A 33 -1.43 8.55 -16.19
N GLU A 34 -0.87 8.33 -17.39
CA GLU A 34 -1.61 7.66 -18.47
C GLU A 34 -1.86 6.19 -18.14
N ALA A 35 -0.89 5.46 -17.59
CA ALA A 35 -1.09 4.08 -17.15
C ALA A 35 -2.19 3.96 -16.08
N LEU A 36 -2.24 4.88 -15.11
CA LEU A 36 -3.31 4.90 -14.10
C LEU A 36 -4.69 5.20 -14.71
N GLN A 37 -4.75 6.11 -15.68
CA GLN A 37 -5.99 6.40 -16.41
C GLN A 37 -6.52 5.15 -17.11
N GLN A 38 -5.65 4.36 -17.74
CA GLN A 38 -6.04 3.10 -18.41
C GLN A 38 -6.53 2.03 -17.42
N LEU A 39 -6.01 2.02 -16.19
CA LEU A 39 -6.35 1.04 -15.16
C LEU A 39 -7.61 1.41 -14.36
N GLU A 40 -8.02 2.69 -14.34
CA GLU A 40 -9.07 3.22 -13.46
C GLU A 40 -10.37 2.42 -13.50
N ALA A 41 -10.90 2.17 -14.71
CA ALA A 41 -12.17 1.46 -14.89
C ALA A 41 -12.11 0.04 -14.31
N THR A 42 -11.00 -0.66 -14.52
CA THR A 42 -10.82 -2.03 -14.04
C THR A 42 -10.58 -2.07 -12.53
N HIS A 43 -9.81 -1.13 -11.97
CA HIS A 43 -9.68 -0.98 -10.52
C HIS A 43 -11.03 -0.70 -9.85
N ARG A 44 -11.88 0.13 -10.44
CA ARG A 44 -13.23 0.41 -9.93
C ARG A 44 -14.11 -0.84 -9.96
N GLU A 45 -14.07 -1.61 -11.05
CA GLU A 45 -14.79 -2.88 -11.16
C GLU A 45 -14.32 -3.91 -10.11
N ILE A 46 -13.02 -4.08 -9.94
CA ILE A 46 -12.47 -5.00 -8.94
C ILE A 46 -12.88 -4.56 -7.52
N ARG A 47 -12.79 -3.27 -7.19
CA ARG A 47 -13.28 -2.76 -5.89
C ARG A 47 -14.76 -3.08 -5.65
N ARG A 48 -15.59 -2.96 -6.69
CA ARG A 48 -17.01 -3.30 -6.61
C ARG A 48 -17.19 -4.79 -6.30
N ASP A 49 -16.46 -5.66 -7.00
CA ASP A 49 -16.52 -7.11 -6.81
C ASP A 49 -15.97 -7.55 -5.43
N LEU A 50 -15.07 -6.75 -4.84
CA LEU A 50 -14.59 -6.89 -3.46
C LEU A 50 -15.60 -6.43 -2.39
N GLY A 51 -16.79 -5.95 -2.79
CA GLY A 51 -17.80 -5.42 -1.87
C GLY A 51 -17.50 -4.03 -1.33
N MET A 52 -16.56 -3.29 -1.95
CA MET A 52 -16.17 -1.94 -1.58
C MET A 52 -16.75 -0.87 -2.53
N ALA A 53 -17.81 -1.21 -3.27
CA ALA A 53 -18.42 -0.31 -4.28
C ALA A 53 -18.87 1.03 -3.69
N ASP A 54 -19.49 0.99 -2.51
CA ASP A 54 -20.04 2.17 -1.82
C ASP A 54 -19.04 2.79 -0.84
N TRP A 55 -17.76 2.39 -0.91
CA TRP A 55 -16.72 2.91 -0.04
C TRP A 55 -15.84 3.87 -0.85
N PRO A 56 -15.76 5.15 -0.47
CA PRO A 56 -14.81 6.08 -1.06
C PRO A 56 -13.38 5.54 -0.98
N LEU A 57 -12.63 5.68 -2.06
CA LEU A 57 -11.19 5.41 -2.08
C LEU A 57 -10.42 6.69 -1.78
N ALA A 58 -9.70 6.68 -0.66
CA ALA A 58 -8.69 7.67 -0.35
C ALA A 58 -7.35 7.20 -0.94
N THR A 59 -6.73 8.00 -1.80
CA THR A 59 -5.38 7.74 -2.34
C THR A 59 -4.40 8.83 -1.94
N ALA A 60 -3.11 8.52 -1.96
CA ALA A 60 -2.04 9.49 -1.81
C ALA A 60 -1.49 9.89 -3.19
N GLU A 61 -1.07 11.14 -3.37
CA GLU A 61 -0.39 11.60 -4.58
C GLU A 61 0.93 10.83 -4.84
N GLN A 62 1.60 10.42 -3.76
CA GLN A 62 2.86 9.67 -3.73
C GLN A 62 4.04 10.41 -4.38
N ILE A 63 4.61 11.37 -3.64
CA ILE A 63 5.76 12.19 -4.04
C ILE A 63 7.11 11.59 -3.60
N HIS A 64 7.11 10.33 -3.14
CA HIS A 64 8.27 9.61 -2.59
C HIS A 64 8.89 10.33 -1.38
N GLY A 65 8.09 11.02 -0.59
CA GLY A 65 8.45 11.63 0.69
C GLY A 65 8.12 10.71 1.87
N ASP A 66 7.91 11.32 3.03
CA ASP A 66 7.51 10.68 4.28
C ASP A 66 6.25 11.30 4.90
N GLU A 67 5.56 12.17 4.17
CA GLU A 67 4.32 12.80 4.65
C GLU A 67 3.15 11.82 4.65
N ILE A 68 2.32 11.92 5.66
CA ILE A 68 1.20 11.01 5.92
C ILE A 68 -0.05 11.84 6.14
N ALA A 69 -1.08 11.59 5.34
CA ALA A 69 -2.37 12.24 5.54
C ALA A 69 -3.23 11.45 6.54
N LEU A 70 -3.82 12.20 7.46
CA LEU A 70 -4.86 11.70 8.35
C LEU A 70 -6.22 11.87 7.65
N VAL A 71 -6.91 10.75 7.40
CA VAL A 71 -8.28 10.74 6.92
C VAL A 71 -9.21 10.61 8.13
N ASP A 72 -9.53 11.74 8.77
CA ASP A 72 -10.32 11.83 10.00
C ASP A 72 -11.78 12.24 9.78
N VAL A 73 -12.16 12.52 8.54
CA VAL A 73 -13.53 12.84 8.14
C VAL A 73 -14.08 11.76 7.20
N PRO A 74 -15.39 11.45 7.29
CA PRO A 74 -16.07 10.68 6.26
C PRO A 74 -15.87 11.32 4.89
N LEU A 75 -15.72 10.49 3.87
CA LEU A 75 -15.65 10.92 2.48
C LEU A 75 -16.96 10.57 1.79
N ASP A 76 -17.40 11.43 0.87
CA ASP A 76 -18.61 11.17 0.06
C ASP A 76 -18.25 10.59 -1.32
N GLN A 77 -17.00 10.72 -1.74
CA GLN A 77 -16.47 10.27 -3.03
C GLN A 77 -14.96 9.98 -2.94
N ASP A 78 -14.43 9.26 -3.93
CA ASP A 78 -12.99 9.05 -4.08
C ASP A 78 -12.23 10.39 -3.99
N ARG A 79 -11.10 10.38 -3.27
CA ARG A 79 -10.30 11.58 -2.98
C ARG A 79 -8.81 11.26 -2.94
N GLU A 80 -8.04 12.02 -3.70
CA GLU A 80 -6.59 12.02 -3.59
C GLU A 80 -6.11 13.08 -2.57
N PHE A 81 -5.14 12.71 -1.74
CA PHE A 81 -4.49 13.58 -0.77
C PHE A 81 -3.11 14.02 -1.29
N ALA A 82 -2.96 15.33 -1.49
CA ALA A 82 -1.76 15.92 -2.06
C ALA A 82 -0.56 15.86 -1.10
N GLY A 83 0.64 15.76 -1.67
CA GLY A 83 1.92 15.92 -0.97
C GLY A 83 2.24 14.83 0.05
N CYS A 84 1.55 13.69 0.02
CA CYS A 84 1.76 12.59 0.96
C CYS A 84 2.07 11.26 0.26
N ASP A 85 2.61 10.33 1.03
CA ASP A 85 2.96 8.97 0.61
C ASP A 85 2.32 7.91 1.52
N GLY A 86 1.64 8.32 2.60
CA GLY A 86 0.90 7.41 3.45
C GLY A 86 -0.45 7.99 3.83
N LEU A 87 -1.39 7.10 4.14
CA LEU A 87 -2.70 7.44 4.66
C LEU A 87 -2.93 6.67 5.96
N ILE A 88 -3.56 7.30 6.94
CA ILE A 88 -4.04 6.64 8.16
C ILE A 88 -5.48 7.06 8.47
N THR A 89 -6.29 6.17 9.03
CA THR A 89 -7.69 6.46 9.38
C THR A 89 -8.24 5.53 10.45
N ASN A 90 -9.25 6.02 11.18
CA ASN A 90 -10.17 5.23 12.01
C ASN A 90 -11.62 5.31 11.50
N GLN A 91 -11.85 5.97 10.35
CA GLN A 91 -13.18 6.08 9.76
C GLN A 91 -13.60 4.74 9.17
N ARG A 92 -14.90 4.42 9.32
CA ARG A 92 -15.47 3.19 8.77
C ARG A 92 -15.91 3.41 7.33
N ARG A 93 -15.94 2.34 6.54
CA ARG A 93 -16.43 2.32 5.15
C ARG A 93 -15.64 3.28 4.22
N VAL A 94 -14.35 3.45 4.47
CA VAL A 94 -13.40 4.10 3.56
C VAL A 94 -12.33 3.08 3.18
N ALA A 95 -11.95 3.05 1.91
CA ALA A 95 -10.82 2.26 1.43
C ALA A 95 -9.59 3.17 1.31
N LEU A 96 -8.42 2.70 1.76
CA LEU A 96 -7.14 3.36 1.47
C LEU A 96 -6.51 2.69 0.25
N GLY A 97 -5.93 3.47 -0.66
CA GLY A 97 -5.27 2.97 -1.87
C GLY A 97 -3.87 3.56 -2.05
N ILE A 98 -2.90 2.70 -2.37
CA ILE A 98 -1.52 3.08 -2.67
C ILE A 98 -1.09 2.36 -3.94
N HIS A 99 -0.66 3.12 -4.95
CA HIS A 99 -0.25 2.55 -6.23
C HIS A 99 1.23 2.18 -6.20
N VAL A 100 1.58 0.94 -6.57
CA VAL A 100 2.97 0.48 -6.58
C VAL A 100 3.35 -0.25 -7.87
N ALA A 101 4.60 -0.05 -8.27
CA ALA A 101 5.33 -0.92 -9.18
C ALA A 101 6.77 -0.88 -8.70
N ASP A 102 7.21 -1.93 -8.02
CA ASP A 102 8.46 -2.07 -7.25
C ASP A 102 8.48 -1.51 -5.82
N CYS A 103 7.94 -0.32 -5.53
CA CYS A 103 7.90 0.15 -4.13
C CYS A 103 7.01 -0.74 -3.25
N CYS A 104 7.23 -0.76 -1.94
CA CYS A 104 6.41 -1.54 -1.01
C CYS A 104 5.20 -0.72 -0.56
N ALA A 105 3.98 -1.21 -0.79
CA ALA A 105 2.82 -0.81 0.00
C ALA A 105 2.87 -1.55 1.35
N VAL A 106 2.84 -0.80 2.45
CA VAL A 106 2.88 -1.33 3.82
C VAL A 106 1.52 -1.11 4.47
N TYR A 107 0.84 -2.21 4.77
CA TYR A 107 -0.43 -2.23 5.47
C TYR A 107 -0.15 -2.26 6.97
N ILE A 108 -0.83 -1.40 7.72
CA ILE A 108 -0.76 -1.33 9.19
C ILE A 108 -2.17 -1.40 9.72
N VAL A 109 -2.45 -2.32 10.64
CA VAL A 109 -3.78 -2.52 11.21
C VAL A 109 -3.69 -2.59 12.71
N ASP A 110 -4.48 -1.77 13.40
CA ASP A 110 -4.76 -1.91 14.82
C ASP A 110 -6.13 -2.60 14.99
N PRO A 111 -6.17 -3.88 15.38
CA PRO A 111 -7.42 -4.59 15.62
C PRO A 111 -8.05 -4.23 16.98
N GLN A 112 -7.29 -3.71 17.94
CA GLN A 112 -7.76 -3.38 19.29
C GLN A 112 -8.41 -2.00 19.33
N ARG A 113 -7.85 -1.05 18.58
CA ARG A 113 -8.38 0.31 18.37
C ARG A 113 -8.58 0.47 16.86
N PRO A 114 -9.73 0.04 16.31
CA PRO A 114 -9.93 -0.11 14.88
C PRO A 114 -9.46 1.10 14.07
N ALA A 115 -8.26 0.98 13.53
CA ALA A 115 -7.57 1.98 12.74
C ALA A 115 -6.65 1.27 11.75
N ILE A 116 -6.48 1.87 10.59
CA ILE A 116 -5.68 1.32 9.51
C ILE A 116 -4.74 2.39 8.95
N GLY A 117 -3.63 1.93 8.42
CA GLY A 117 -2.68 2.72 7.64
C GLY A 117 -2.29 1.98 6.38
N LEU A 118 -2.09 2.72 5.28
CA LEU A 118 -1.54 2.20 4.04
C LEU A 118 -0.47 3.16 3.53
N ILE A 119 0.77 2.67 3.45
CA ILE A 119 1.96 3.51 3.29
C ILE A 119 2.76 3.09 2.06
N HIS A 120 3.07 4.04 1.19
CA HIS A 120 4.01 3.89 0.10
C HIS A 120 5.45 4.02 0.60
N SER A 121 6.20 2.92 0.63
CA SER A 121 7.59 2.87 1.06
C SER A 121 8.51 2.37 -0.06
N GLY A 122 9.03 3.32 -0.84
CA GLY A 122 10.17 3.10 -1.73
C GLY A 122 11.49 3.55 -1.09
N LYS A 123 12.61 3.45 -1.81
CA LYS A 123 13.97 3.84 -1.32
C LYS A 123 13.97 5.11 -0.47
N LYS A 124 13.43 6.21 -1.00
CA LYS A 124 13.47 7.53 -0.34
C LYS A 124 12.59 7.57 0.90
N GLY A 125 11.34 7.12 0.80
CA GLY A 125 10.41 7.06 1.94
C GLY A 125 10.92 6.16 3.07
N THR A 126 11.50 5.01 2.74
CA THR A 126 12.13 4.13 3.73
C THR A 126 13.33 4.81 4.39
N ALA A 127 14.20 5.48 3.63
CA ALA A 127 15.34 6.22 4.19
C ALA A 127 14.91 7.38 5.12
N LEU A 128 13.76 8.00 4.85
CA LEU A 128 13.13 9.01 5.69
C LEU A 128 12.36 8.43 6.89
N GLY A 129 12.20 7.10 6.97
CA GLY A 129 11.52 6.43 8.08
C GLY A 129 9.99 6.53 8.05
N ILE A 130 9.38 6.63 6.85
CA ILE A 130 7.92 6.84 6.70
C ILE A 130 7.07 5.82 7.49
N VAL A 131 7.50 4.56 7.57
CA VAL A 131 6.75 3.52 8.29
C VAL A 131 6.81 3.74 9.80
N ALA A 132 7.97 4.11 10.34
CA ALA A 132 8.10 4.46 11.76
C ALA A 132 7.25 5.70 12.10
N LYS A 133 7.27 6.72 11.23
CA LYS A 133 6.43 7.92 11.35
C LYS A 133 4.94 7.57 11.32
N ALA A 134 4.51 6.62 10.47
CA ALA A 134 3.12 6.15 10.41
C ALA A 134 2.68 5.50 11.72
N ILE A 135 3.49 4.60 12.27
CA ILE A 135 3.23 3.94 13.55
C ILE A 135 3.11 4.97 14.68
N GLU A 136 4.02 5.94 14.73
CA GLU A 136 3.97 7.03 15.71
C GLU A 136 2.68 7.86 15.56
N GLN A 137 2.31 8.23 14.34
CA GLN A 137 1.10 9.01 14.08
C GLN A 137 -0.18 8.24 14.39
N MET A 138 -0.25 6.93 14.12
CA MET A 138 -1.37 6.08 14.55
C MET A 138 -1.48 6.02 16.09
N GLY A 139 -0.34 6.04 16.79
CA GLY A 139 -0.29 6.18 18.24
C GLY A 139 -0.86 7.52 18.72
N LYS A 140 -0.45 8.63 18.10
CA LYS A 140 -0.93 9.98 18.44
C LYS A 140 -2.41 10.18 18.12
N ALA A 141 -2.87 9.75 16.95
CA ALA A 141 -4.22 10.02 16.45
C ALA A 141 -5.26 9.06 17.03
N PHE A 142 -4.90 7.79 17.24
CA PHE A 142 -5.86 6.74 17.57
C PHE A 142 -5.52 5.96 18.85
N ALA A 143 -4.51 6.42 19.58
CA ALA A 143 -3.96 5.70 20.75
C ALA A 143 -3.48 4.27 20.42
N SER A 144 -3.11 4.03 19.16
CA SER A 144 -2.64 2.72 18.71
C SER A 144 -1.36 2.31 19.43
N THR A 145 -1.25 1.05 19.83
CA THR A 145 -0.05 0.54 20.52
C THR A 145 0.78 -0.30 19.55
N PRO A 146 2.06 0.02 19.30
CA PRO A 146 2.86 -0.69 18.30
C PRO A 146 2.89 -2.21 18.48
N ALA A 147 2.94 -2.70 19.72
CA ALA A 147 2.96 -4.13 20.02
C ALA A 147 1.67 -4.87 19.61
N GLU A 148 0.56 -4.16 19.44
CA GLU A 148 -0.75 -4.69 19.05
C GLU A 148 -1.01 -4.55 17.54
N LEU A 149 -0.17 -3.80 16.83
CA LEU A 149 -0.27 -3.62 15.38
C LEU A 149 0.09 -4.89 14.62
N ILE A 150 -0.65 -5.13 13.54
CA ILE A 150 -0.32 -6.10 12.50
C ILE A 150 0.22 -5.30 11.31
N VAL A 151 1.45 -5.58 10.90
CA VAL A 151 2.09 -4.97 9.73
C VAL A 151 2.28 -6.02 8.65
N GLN A 152 1.83 -5.73 7.44
CA GLN A 152 1.98 -6.58 6.27
C GLN A 152 2.65 -5.80 5.13
N LEU A 153 3.71 -6.36 4.56
CA LEU A 153 4.38 -5.83 3.38
C LEU A 153 3.79 -6.49 2.12
N SER A 154 3.50 -5.69 1.11
CA SER A 154 3.16 -6.18 -0.23
C SER A 154 4.39 -6.71 -0.99
N PRO A 155 4.19 -7.44 -2.11
CA PRO A 155 5.25 -7.69 -3.08
C PRO A 155 5.92 -6.39 -3.52
N CYS A 156 7.25 -6.36 -3.51
CA CYS A 156 8.05 -5.20 -3.89
C CYS A 156 9.37 -5.65 -4.55
N ILE A 157 10.14 -4.77 -5.16
CA ILE A 157 11.43 -5.16 -5.75
C ILE A 157 12.46 -5.49 -4.66
N ARG A 158 13.35 -6.43 -4.94
CA ARG A 158 14.34 -6.96 -3.99
C ARG A 158 15.69 -7.21 -4.67
N PRO A 159 16.78 -7.34 -3.89
CA PRO A 159 18.02 -7.91 -4.41
C PRO A 159 17.80 -9.30 -5.03
N PRO A 160 18.52 -9.64 -6.11
CA PRO A 160 19.52 -8.83 -6.82
C PRO A 160 18.94 -7.85 -7.86
N HIS A 161 17.61 -7.82 -8.06
CA HIS A 161 16.96 -6.96 -9.08
C HIS A 161 16.96 -5.47 -8.70
N TYR A 162 17.14 -5.18 -7.42
CA TYR A 162 17.46 -3.85 -6.92
C TYR A 162 18.49 -3.94 -5.81
N GLU A 163 19.48 -3.06 -5.82
CA GLU A 163 20.60 -3.08 -4.90
C GLU A 163 20.22 -2.72 -3.45
N ILE A 164 19.02 -2.17 -3.24
CA ILE A 164 18.54 -1.72 -1.93
C ILE A 164 17.44 -2.66 -1.45
N ASP A 165 17.62 -3.20 -0.24
CA ASP A 165 16.62 -3.99 0.46
C ASP A 165 15.77 -3.14 1.41
N PHE A 166 14.93 -2.27 0.82
CA PHE A 166 14.06 -1.43 1.63
C PHE A 166 12.97 -2.24 2.36
N ALA A 167 12.60 -3.43 1.88
CA ALA A 167 11.71 -4.34 2.60
C ALA A 167 12.35 -4.79 3.92
N GLY A 168 13.61 -5.23 3.88
CA GLY A 168 14.39 -5.55 5.08
C GLY A 168 14.50 -4.35 6.04
N ASP A 169 14.68 -3.14 5.51
CA ASP A 169 14.75 -1.92 6.33
C ASP A 169 13.39 -1.54 6.95
N VAL A 170 12.29 -1.68 6.22
CA VAL A 170 10.92 -1.52 6.76
C VAL A 170 10.72 -2.50 7.93
N VAL A 171 11.10 -3.76 7.79
CA VAL A 171 11.00 -4.75 8.88
C VAL A 171 11.82 -4.32 10.11
N LYS A 172 13.04 -3.81 9.92
CA LYS A 172 13.87 -3.29 11.02
C LYS A 172 13.20 -2.09 11.71
N GLN A 173 12.65 -1.16 10.94
CA GLN A 173 11.94 0.01 11.46
C GLN A 173 10.71 -0.38 12.29
N CYS A 174 9.90 -1.32 11.81
CA CYS A 174 8.75 -1.84 12.55
C CYS A 174 9.17 -2.48 13.89
N ARG A 175 10.22 -3.30 13.89
CA ARG A 175 10.75 -3.92 15.12
C ARG A 175 11.26 -2.87 16.11
N ALA A 176 11.99 -1.86 15.62
CA ALA A 176 12.48 -0.77 16.44
C ALA A 176 11.34 0.07 17.05
N ALA A 177 10.24 0.24 16.32
CA ALA A 177 9.02 0.90 16.81
C ALA A 177 8.22 0.03 17.81
N GLY A 178 8.59 -1.23 18.01
CA GLY A 178 7.95 -2.13 18.98
C GLY A 178 6.90 -3.08 18.39
N VAL A 179 6.71 -3.09 17.07
CA VAL A 179 5.77 -3.99 16.39
C VAL A 179 6.19 -5.44 16.56
N LYS A 180 5.25 -6.30 16.92
CA LYS A 180 5.48 -7.74 17.14
C LYS A 180 5.03 -8.61 15.97
N GLN A 181 3.98 -8.20 15.27
CA GLN A 181 3.41 -8.95 14.14
C GLN A 181 3.79 -8.26 12.83
N ILE A 182 4.85 -8.77 12.18
CA ILE A 182 5.38 -8.22 10.93
C ILE A 182 5.44 -9.36 9.92
N HIS A 183 4.76 -9.18 8.80
CA HIS A 183 4.58 -10.19 7.78
C HIS A 183 5.11 -9.71 6.44
N ASP A 184 5.93 -10.54 5.80
CA ASP A 184 6.49 -10.29 4.48
C ASP A 184 6.48 -11.62 3.70
N GLY A 185 5.78 -11.65 2.56
CA GLY A 185 5.72 -12.81 1.69
C GLY A 185 6.99 -13.06 0.87
N GLY A 186 7.93 -12.11 0.86
CA GLY A 186 9.22 -12.24 0.17
C GLY A 186 9.15 -12.15 -1.36
N ALA A 187 7.97 -11.92 -1.93
CA ALA A 187 7.79 -11.83 -3.37
C ALA A 187 8.54 -10.61 -3.95
N CYS A 188 9.20 -10.82 -5.09
CA CYS A 188 9.91 -9.80 -5.85
C CYS A 188 9.13 -9.45 -7.12
N THR A 189 8.72 -8.18 -7.27
CA THR A 189 7.93 -7.72 -8.43
C THR A 189 8.66 -7.91 -9.76
N ALA A 190 9.99 -7.78 -9.77
CA ALA A 190 10.81 -7.97 -10.97
C ALA A 190 11.02 -9.45 -11.35
N CYS A 191 10.70 -10.41 -10.46
CA CYS A 191 10.88 -11.85 -10.75
C CYS A 191 9.69 -12.46 -11.50
N ASP A 192 8.51 -11.83 -11.46
CA ASP A 192 7.28 -12.38 -12.01
C ASP A 192 6.47 -11.26 -12.68
N LEU A 193 6.79 -11.01 -13.96
CA LEU A 193 6.10 -10.05 -14.80
C LEU A 193 4.81 -10.61 -15.42
N GLU A 194 4.35 -11.79 -15.01
CA GLU A 194 2.96 -12.17 -15.24
C GLU A 194 2.09 -11.63 -14.09
N ARG A 195 2.58 -11.71 -12.85
CA ARG A 195 1.83 -11.27 -11.66
C ARG A 195 2.00 -9.81 -11.28
N TYR A 196 3.15 -9.18 -11.51
CA TYR A 196 3.43 -7.84 -10.96
C TYR A 196 4.03 -6.86 -11.97
N TYR A 197 3.50 -5.65 -12.01
CA TYR A 197 4.18 -4.55 -12.69
C TYR A 197 5.50 -4.23 -11.97
N SER A 198 6.55 -3.98 -12.75
CA SER A 198 7.87 -3.63 -12.24
C SER A 198 8.46 -2.47 -13.03
N TYR A 199 8.53 -1.30 -12.39
CA TYR A 199 9.07 -0.09 -12.99
C TYR A 199 10.51 -0.30 -13.48
N ARG A 200 11.34 -1.00 -12.71
CA ARG A 200 12.74 -1.27 -13.03
C ARG A 200 12.88 -2.27 -14.16
N ALA A 201 12.17 -3.39 -14.10
CA ALA A 201 12.26 -4.43 -15.13
C ALA A 201 11.69 -3.96 -16.48
N GLU A 202 10.62 -3.16 -16.44
CA GLU A 202 9.90 -2.64 -17.62
C GLU A 202 10.36 -1.22 -18.02
N LYS A 203 11.52 -0.78 -17.51
CA LYS A 203 12.21 0.47 -17.91
C LYS A 203 11.34 1.72 -17.83
N GLY A 204 10.49 1.78 -16.82
CA GLY A 204 9.67 2.93 -16.44
C GLY A 204 8.32 3.05 -17.15
N LYS A 205 8.04 2.18 -18.12
CA LYS A 205 6.78 2.17 -18.88
C LYS A 205 5.96 0.94 -18.49
N THR A 206 5.13 1.08 -17.47
CA THR A 206 4.36 -0.03 -16.90
C THR A 206 3.18 0.46 -16.07
N GLY A 207 2.27 -0.45 -15.73
CA GLY A 207 1.10 -0.22 -14.87
C GLY A 207 1.46 -0.10 -13.40
N ARG A 208 0.44 -0.02 -12.55
CA ARG A 208 0.58 -0.01 -11.09
C ARG A 208 -0.39 -1.02 -10.49
N MET A 209 0.11 -1.82 -9.56
CA MET A 209 -0.75 -2.52 -8.61
C MET A 209 -1.41 -1.51 -7.67
N LEU A 210 -2.52 -1.91 -7.06
CA LEU A 210 -3.30 -1.10 -6.10
C LEU A 210 -3.62 -1.91 -4.84
#